data_AF-U4QU09-F1
#
_entry.id   AF-U4QU09-F1
#
_cell.length_a   1.000
_cell.length_b   1.000
_cell.length_c   1.000
_cell.angle_alpha   90.00
_cell.angle_beta   90.00
_cell.angle_gamma   90.00
#
_symmetry.space_group_name_H-M   'P 1'
#
loop_
_entity.id
_entity.type
_entity.pdbx_description
1 polymer ?
#
loop_
_entity_poly.entity_id
_entity_poly.type
_entity_poly.pdbx_seq_one_letter_code
_entity_poly.pdbx_strand_id
1 'polypeptide(L)'
;MNSSESSLFTIAQKTVLVLTLGVSIGGPWATPGTSSAEPYHVWENHVDFPASSTSSGFGKVSLSEESTLTDYHVITMSQAISEIRRISGLTWEELGRLFRVSRRSVHFWASGQPMNSRNEKFLLKVLYFFRRVDRGSARNNRATLFQIFDDRTPFDLISEENFTEAERLLGQGTGRKVLPPSMIDRSEKILRSPLPPEQLVDAMNDRIHRSSGKGRAVRTTRTKQSEIE
;
A
#
# COMPACT_ATOMS: atom_id res chain seq x y z
N MET A 1 20.37 -65.72 1.04
CA MET A 1 19.64 -64.70 0.27
C MET A 1 19.81 -63.37 0.99
N ASN A 2 20.70 -62.54 0.42
CA ASN A 2 20.94 -61.09 0.53
C ASN A 2 20.86 -60.46 1.93
N SER A 3 21.96 -60.02 2.55
CA SER A 3 22.83 -58.87 2.20
C SER A 3 21.97 -57.59 2.04
N SER A 4 22.14 -56.48 2.76
CA SER A 4 23.39 -55.82 3.13
C SER A 4 23.09 -54.72 4.17
N GLU A 5 23.71 -54.80 5.35
CA GLU A 5 24.11 -53.61 6.12
C GLU A 5 25.56 -53.31 5.72
N SER A 6 25.89 -52.05 5.41
CA SER A 6 27.22 -51.44 5.62
C SER A 6 27.31 -50.07 4.96
N SER A 7 27.31 -49.04 5.81
CA SER A 7 28.30 -47.96 5.81
C SER A 7 28.80 -47.44 4.46
N LEU A 8 28.41 -46.20 4.09
CA LEU A 8 29.33 -45.20 3.53
C LEU A 8 28.74 -43.80 3.76
N PHE A 9 29.13 -43.18 4.88
CA PHE A 9 29.03 -41.73 5.08
C PHE A 9 30.03 -41.04 4.15
N THR A 10 29.55 -40.48 3.04
CA THR A 10 30.35 -39.62 2.17
C THR A 10 30.31 -38.19 2.71
N ILE A 11 31.35 -37.83 3.46
CA ILE A 11 31.67 -36.44 3.84
C ILE A 11 32.30 -35.77 2.61
N ALA A 12 31.50 -35.05 1.83
CA ALA A 12 32.00 -34.20 0.78
C ALA A 12 32.53 -32.89 1.40
N GLN A 13 33.86 -32.78 1.48
CA GLN A 13 34.55 -31.53 1.79
C GLN A 13 34.22 -30.48 0.72
N LYS A 14 33.63 -29.36 1.13
CA LYS A 14 33.38 -28.22 0.25
C LYS A 14 34.52 -27.22 0.40
N THR A 15 35.37 -27.21 -0.62
CA THR A 15 36.47 -26.28 -0.85
C THR A 15 35.98 -24.83 -0.78
N VAL A 16 36.56 -24.06 0.14
CA VAL A 16 36.38 -22.61 0.25
C VAL A 16 37.38 -21.94 -0.70
N LEU A 17 36.88 -21.32 -1.77
CA LEU A 17 37.67 -20.43 -2.63
C LEU A 17 37.43 -18.98 -2.16
N VAL A 18 38.36 -18.48 -1.35
CA VAL A 18 38.48 -17.07 -1.00
C VAL A 18 39.12 -16.36 -2.21
N LEU A 19 38.31 -15.64 -2.98
CA LEU A 19 38.79 -14.71 -4.00
C LEU A 19 38.76 -13.29 -3.42
N THR A 20 39.89 -12.91 -2.83
CA THR A 20 40.25 -11.52 -2.52
C THR A 20 40.66 -10.81 -3.79
N LEU A 21 39.84 -9.88 -4.28
CA LEU A 21 40.21 -8.96 -5.33
C LEU A 21 40.23 -7.52 -4.78
N GLY A 22 41.48 -7.08 -4.59
CA GLY A 22 42.03 -5.73 -4.71
C GLY A 22 41.10 -4.53 -4.70
N VAL A 23 41.27 -3.73 -3.65
CA VAL A 23 41.14 -2.26 -3.62
C VAL A 23 41.98 -1.62 -4.74
N SER A 24 41.47 -0.57 -5.40
CA SER A 24 42.30 0.52 -5.92
C SER A 24 41.50 1.78 -6.31
N ILE A 25 41.78 2.88 -5.58
CA ILE A 25 42.02 4.27 -6.03
C ILE A 25 40.87 4.91 -6.87
N GLY A 26 40.19 5.95 -6.40
CA GLY A 26 40.73 7.27 -6.08
C GLY A 26 40.48 8.22 -7.27
N GLY A 27 39.59 9.20 -7.09
CA GLY A 27 39.26 10.19 -8.12
C GLY A 27 38.69 11.47 -7.50
N PRO A 28 39.26 12.66 -7.80
CA PRO A 28 39.14 13.88 -7.00
C PRO A 28 37.83 14.65 -7.17
N TRP A 29 37.45 15.35 -6.09
CA TRP A 29 36.42 16.38 -6.08
C TRP A 29 36.80 17.55 -6.99
N ALA A 30 35.98 17.79 -8.01
CA ALA A 30 36.00 19.02 -8.78
C ALA A 30 34.62 19.71 -8.68
N THR A 31 34.55 20.74 -7.84
CA THR A 31 33.69 21.90 -8.07
C THR A 31 34.54 22.94 -8.78
N PRO A 32 34.11 23.57 -9.90
CA PRO A 32 33.16 24.69 -9.77
C PRO A 32 32.23 24.89 -10.98
N GLY A 33 31.14 25.65 -10.79
CA GLY A 33 30.37 26.19 -11.92
C GLY A 33 28.93 26.56 -11.60
N THR A 34 28.71 27.62 -10.84
CA THR A 34 27.44 28.36 -10.87
C THR A 34 27.40 29.13 -12.20
N SER A 35 26.85 28.51 -13.24
CA SER A 35 26.47 29.25 -14.45
C SER A 35 24.96 29.43 -14.46
N SER A 36 24.59 30.63 -14.03
CA SER A 36 23.32 31.27 -14.27
C SER A 36 23.08 31.39 -15.78
N ALA A 37 22.11 30.64 -16.29
CA ALA A 37 21.41 30.96 -17.52
C ALA A 37 20.03 30.32 -17.44
N GLU A 38 19.06 31.06 -16.92
CA GLU A 38 17.67 30.84 -17.30
C GLU A 38 17.54 31.14 -18.79
N PRO A 39 16.91 30.25 -19.55
CA PRO A 39 15.92 30.68 -20.51
C PRO A 39 14.56 30.30 -19.93
N TYR A 40 13.75 31.33 -19.69
CA TYR A 40 12.32 31.24 -19.46
C TYR A 40 11.69 30.41 -20.59
N HIS A 41 11.54 29.11 -20.38
CA HIS A 41 10.58 28.33 -21.15
C HIS A 41 9.21 28.68 -20.60
N VAL A 42 8.64 29.71 -21.22
CA VAL A 42 7.22 30.03 -21.25
C VAL A 42 6.47 28.72 -21.51
N TRP A 43 5.81 28.23 -20.48
CA TRP A 43 4.82 27.18 -20.58
C TRP A 43 3.59 27.78 -21.27
N GLU A 44 3.66 27.98 -22.58
CA GLU A 44 2.45 27.98 -23.41
C GLU A 44 1.96 26.53 -23.54
N ASN A 45 1.58 25.96 -22.40
CA ASN A 45 0.58 24.91 -22.39
C ASN A 45 -0.74 25.64 -22.18
N HIS A 46 -1.49 25.80 -23.26
CA HIS A 46 -2.94 25.91 -23.21
C HIS A 46 -3.48 24.69 -22.46
N VAL A 47 -3.42 24.75 -21.14
CA VAL A 47 -4.27 23.97 -20.26
C VAL A 47 -5.53 24.82 -20.18
N ASP A 48 -6.49 24.49 -21.02
CA ASP A 48 -7.87 24.89 -20.80
C ASP A 48 -8.25 24.31 -19.42
N PHE A 49 -8.12 25.12 -18.38
CA PHE A 49 -8.75 24.85 -17.10
C PHE A 49 -10.24 25.04 -17.33
N PRO A 50 -11.10 24.00 -17.35
CA PRO A 50 -12.51 24.25 -17.14
C PRO A 50 -12.61 24.92 -15.78
N ALA A 51 -13.12 26.14 -15.77
CA ALA A 51 -13.43 26.88 -14.57
C ALA A 51 -14.09 25.92 -13.57
N SER A 52 -13.50 25.84 -12.39
CA SER A 52 -14.03 25.05 -11.29
C SER A 52 -15.34 25.70 -10.85
N SER A 53 -16.42 25.35 -11.52
CA SER A 53 -17.77 25.53 -11.02
C SER A 53 -17.85 24.72 -9.74
N THR A 54 -17.79 25.39 -8.59
CA THR A 54 -18.32 24.89 -7.32
C THR A 54 -19.82 24.70 -7.47
N SER A 55 -20.19 23.65 -8.19
CA SER A 55 -21.54 23.11 -8.28
C SER A 55 -21.56 21.94 -7.31
N SER A 56 -22.02 22.21 -6.09
CA SER A 56 -22.63 21.20 -5.23
C SER A 56 -23.93 20.72 -5.90
N GLY A 57 -23.78 19.99 -6.99
CA GLY A 57 -24.84 19.30 -7.70
C GLY A 57 -24.67 17.82 -7.41
N PHE A 58 -25.61 17.26 -6.66
CA PHE A 58 -25.81 15.81 -6.59
C PHE A 58 -25.82 15.27 -8.02
N GLY A 59 -24.76 14.57 -8.41
CA GLY A 59 -24.75 13.78 -9.63
C GLY A 59 -25.83 12.72 -9.51
N LYS A 60 -27.02 13.02 -10.02
CA LYS A 60 -27.94 11.99 -10.49
C LYS A 60 -27.17 11.27 -11.59
N VAL A 61 -26.58 10.14 -11.23
CA VAL A 61 -26.23 9.10 -12.18
C VAL A 61 -27.51 8.84 -12.97
N SER A 62 -27.53 9.28 -14.23
CA SER A 62 -28.60 8.92 -15.15
C SER A 62 -28.53 7.41 -15.30
N LEU A 63 -29.47 6.71 -14.68
CA LEU A 63 -29.76 5.31 -14.96
C LEU A 63 -30.25 5.24 -16.39
N SER A 64 -29.33 5.06 -17.33
CA SER A 64 -29.64 4.39 -18.59
C SER A 64 -29.70 2.90 -18.27
N GLU A 65 -30.93 2.41 -18.09
CA GLU A 65 -31.29 1.00 -17.97
C GLU A 65 -30.99 0.28 -19.30
N GLU A 66 -29.75 -0.18 -19.52
CA GLU A 66 -29.45 -1.25 -20.49
C GLU A 66 -28.01 -1.76 -20.35
N SER A 67 -27.71 -2.60 -19.34
CA SER A 67 -26.51 -3.46 -19.39
C SER A 67 -26.57 -4.58 -18.36
N THR A 68 -27.44 -5.55 -18.60
CA THR A 68 -27.34 -6.88 -17.99
C THR A 68 -26.29 -7.69 -18.72
N LEU A 69 -25.01 -7.32 -18.62
CA LEU A 69 -23.93 -8.21 -19.04
C LEU A 69 -22.62 -7.87 -18.33
N THR A 70 -22.37 -8.66 -17.29
CA THR A 70 -21.06 -8.89 -16.66
C THR A 70 -20.39 -7.69 -16.00
N ASP A 71 -20.54 -7.67 -14.69
CA ASP A 71 -19.76 -6.94 -13.68
C ASP A 71 -18.27 -7.37 -13.70
N TYR A 72 -17.61 -7.29 -14.86
CA TYR A 72 -16.16 -7.50 -15.01
C TYR A 72 -15.45 -6.27 -14.46
N HIS A 73 -15.38 -6.18 -13.14
CA HIS A 73 -14.61 -5.13 -12.48
C HIS A 73 -13.12 -5.37 -12.71
N VAL A 74 -12.55 -4.75 -13.74
CA VAL A 74 -11.11 -4.74 -14.00
C VAL A 74 -10.44 -3.92 -12.90
N ILE A 75 -9.72 -4.62 -12.01
CA ILE A 75 -9.02 -3.98 -10.89
C ILE A 75 -7.76 -3.30 -11.42
N THR A 76 -7.64 -1.99 -11.17
CA THR A 76 -6.41 -1.25 -11.47
C THR A 76 -5.28 -1.63 -10.51
N MET A 77 -4.02 -1.39 -10.88
CA MET A 77 -2.88 -1.75 -10.02
C MET A 77 -2.90 -1.02 -8.67
N SER A 78 -3.35 0.24 -8.65
CA SER A 78 -3.53 1.00 -7.41
C SER A 78 -4.62 0.43 -6.51
N GLN A 79 -5.72 -0.05 -7.10
CA GLN A 79 -6.77 -0.77 -6.38
C GLN A 79 -6.26 -2.11 -5.84
N ALA A 80 -5.46 -2.85 -6.60
CA ALA A 80 -4.87 -4.11 -6.15
C ALA A 80 -3.96 -3.92 -4.92
N ILE A 81 -3.12 -2.88 -4.89
CA ILE A 81 -2.29 -2.55 -3.73
C ILE A 81 -3.17 -2.19 -2.52
N SER A 82 -4.18 -1.36 -2.74
CA SER A 82 -5.12 -0.95 -1.68
C SER A 82 -5.88 -2.15 -1.11
N GLU A 83 -6.27 -3.08 -1.98
CA GLU A 83 -6.98 -4.30 -1.63
C GLU A 83 -6.09 -5.26 -0.82
N ILE A 84 -4.84 -5.50 -1.25
CA ILE A 84 -3.87 -6.28 -0.48
C ILE A 84 -3.74 -5.69 0.92
N ARG A 85 -3.60 -4.36 1.04
CA ARG A 85 -3.44 -3.69 2.33
C ARG A 85 -4.68 -3.87 3.21
N ARG A 86 -5.88 -3.75 2.62
CA ARG A 86 -7.18 -3.93 3.29
C ARG A 86 -7.41 -5.37 3.76
N ILE A 87 -6.92 -6.37 3.03
CA ILE A 87 -7.06 -7.78 3.37
C ILE A 87 -5.99 -8.17 4.40
N SER A 88 -4.71 -7.92 4.11
CA SER A 88 -3.58 -8.41 4.90
C SER A 88 -3.30 -7.61 6.18
N GLY A 89 -3.68 -6.32 6.21
CA GLY A 89 -3.31 -5.41 7.29
C GLY A 89 -1.83 -4.98 7.27
N LEU A 90 -1.12 -5.20 6.16
CA LEU A 90 0.28 -4.79 6.03
C LEU A 90 0.42 -3.26 5.99
N THR A 91 1.53 -2.78 6.52
CA THR A 91 1.94 -1.38 6.43
C THR A 91 2.63 -1.11 5.10
N TRP A 92 2.79 0.16 4.74
CA TRP A 92 3.55 0.55 3.56
C TRP A 92 5.00 0.08 3.59
N GLU A 93 5.60 0.03 4.78
CA GLU A 93 6.97 -0.44 4.98
C GLU A 93 7.08 -1.94 4.71
N GLU A 94 6.13 -2.73 5.21
CA GLU A 94 6.05 -4.17 4.96
C GLU A 94 5.80 -4.49 3.49
N LEU A 95 4.94 -3.72 2.82
CA LEU A 95 4.78 -3.87 1.37
C LEU A 95 6.08 -3.54 0.62
N GLY A 96 6.82 -2.51 1.05
CA GLY A 96 8.15 -2.22 0.51
C GLY A 96 9.08 -3.43 0.61
N ARG A 97 9.15 -4.06 1.79
CA ARG A 97 9.93 -5.29 2.01
C ARG A 97 9.44 -6.46 1.15
N LEU A 98 8.13 -6.67 1.07
CA LEU A 98 7.51 -7.74 0.28
C LEU A 98 7.88 -7.63 -1.21
N PHE A 99 7.80 -6.42 -1.77
CA PHE A 99 8.12 -6.13 -3.17
C PHE A 99 9.60 -5.82 -3.42
N ARG A 100 10.44 -5.83 -2.38
CA ARG A 100 11.87 -5.45 -2.42
C ARG A 100 12.11 -4.07 -3.04
N VAL A 101 11.25 -3.11 -2.73
CA VAL A 101 11.34 -1.72 -3.17
C VAL A 101 11.25 -0.77 -1.99
N SER A 102 11.58 0.51 -2.23
CA SER A 102 11.37 1.53 -1.21
C SER A 102 9.89 1.69 -0.88
N ARG A 103 9.58 2.03 0.37
CA ARG A 103 8.24 2.46 0.78
C ARG A 103 7.65 3.52 -0.16
N ARG A 104 8.47 4.49 -0.61
CA ARG A 104 8.05 5.58 -1.51
C ARG A 104 7.54 5.06 -2.86
N SER A 105 8.20 4.04 -3.41
CA SER A 105 7.77 3.39 -4.66
C SER A 105 6.37 2.78 -4.53
N VAL A 106 6.10 2.11 -3.41
CA VAL A 106 4.77 1.52 -3.14
C VAL A 106 3.69 2.61 -3.03
N HIS A 107 3.99 3.73 -2.37
CA HIS A 107 3.09 4.88 -2.33
C HIS A 107 2.77 5.41 -3.73
N PHE A 108 3.77 5.56 -4.60
CA PHE A 108 3.55 6.01 -5.97
C PHE A 108 2.65 5.06 -6.76
N TRP A 109 2.85 3.76 -6.64
CA TRP A 109 1.98 2.78 -7.29
C TRP A 109 0.55 2.82 -6.75
N ALA A 110 0.38 3.04 -5.43
CA ALA A 110 -0.94 3.25 -4.84
C ALA A 110 -1.62 4.53 -5.36
N SER A 111 -0.84 5.55 -5.74
CA SER A 111 -1.35 6.75 -6.43
C SER A 111 -1.57 6.57 -7.93
N GLY A 112 -1.33 5.38 -8.48
CA GLY A 112 -1.59 5.06 -9.90
C GLY A 112 -0.39 5.26 -10.83
N GLN A 113 0.82 5.47 -10.30
CA GLN A 113 2.03 5.48 -11.14
C GLN A 113 2.30 4.10 -11.74
N PRO A 114 2.86 4.02 -12.96
CA PRO A 114 3.12 2.75 -13.62
C PRO A 114 4.14 1.91 -12.85
N MET A 115 3.98 0.59 -12.96
CA MET A 115 4.84 -0.40 -12.34
C MET A 115 5.63 -1.13 -13.43
N ASN A 116 6.78 -1.72 -13.10
CA ASN A 116 7.46 -2.59 -14.06
C ASN A 116 6.70 -3.92 -14.20
N SER A 117 6.83 -4.57 -15.36
CA SER A 117 6.09 -5.80 -15.69
C SER A 117 6.36 -6.97 -14.75
N ARG A 118 7.56 -7.05 -14.15
CA ARG A 118 7.89 -8.06 -13.13
C ARG A 118 7.03 -7.87 -11.87
N ASN A 119 6.99 -6.65 -11.35
CA ASN A 119 6.28 -6.32 -10.14
C ASN A 119 4.76 -6.36 -10.36
N GLU A 120 4.26 -6.04 -11.55
CA GLU A 120 2.83 -6.20 -11.89
C GLU A 120 2.39 -7.66 -11.78
N LYS A 121 3.16 -8.58 -12.39
CA LYS A 121 2.89 -10.02 -12.28
C LYS A 121 2.94 -10.49 -10.83
N PHE A 122 3.94 -10.03 -10.08
CA PHE A 122 4.07 -10.39 -8.67
C PHE A 122 2.92 -9.83 -7.82
N LEU A 123 2.49 -8.59 -8.06
CA LEU A 123 1.33 -7.96 -7.41
C LEU A 123 0.06 -8.79 -7.60
N LEU A 124 -0.21 -9.24 -8.83
CA LEU A 124 -1.38 -10.05 -9.12
C LEU A 124 -1.33 -11.42 -8.42
N LYS A 125 -0.15 -12.07 -8.39
CA LYS A 125 0.04 -13.32 -7.62
C LYS A 125 -0.21 -13.12 -6.13
N VAL A 126 0.36 -12.05 -5.57
CA VAL A 126 0.19 -11.70 -4.15
C VAL A 126 -1.28 -11.39 -3.83
N LEU A 127 -1.97 -10.65 -4.69
CA LEU A 127 -3.40 -10.37 -4.53
C LEU A 127 -4.22 -11.67 -4.56
N TYR A 128 -3.97 -12.55 -5.52
CA TYR A 128 -4.63 -13.84 -5.62
C TYR A 128 -4.42 -14.69 -4.37
N PHE A 129 -3.16 -14.80 -3.92
CA PHE A 129 -2.80 -15.50 -2.69
C PHE A 129 -3.57 -14.95 -1.48
N PHE A 130 -3.54 -13.63 -1.26
CA PHE A 130 -4.19 -13.02 -0.09
C PHE A 130 -5.71 -13.18 -0.11
N ARG A 131 -6.35 -13.15 -1.28
CA ARG A 131 -7.79 -13.44 -1.39
C ARG A 131 -8.13 -14.86 -0.97
N ARG A 132 -7.23 -15.81 -1.24
CA ARG A 132 -7.44 -17.23 -0.96
C ARG A 132 -7.18 -17.62 0.49
N VAL A 133 -6.22 -16.96 1.14
CA VAL A 133 -5.87 -17.19 2.55
C VAL A 133 -6.59 -16.24 3.52
N ASP A 134 -7.45 -15.36 3.02
CA ASP A 134 -8.16 -14.37 3.84
C ASP A 134 -9.02 -15.05 4.92
N ARG A 135 -8.77 -14.74 6.19
CA ARG A 135 -9.54 -15.22 7.35
C ARG A 135 -10.66 -14.27 7.76
N GLY A 136 -10.96 -13.28 6.92
CA GLY A 136 -12.06 -12.33 7.10
C GLY A 136 -11.69 -11.08 7.90
N SER A 137 -10.59 -11.09 8.65
CA SER A 137 -10.11 -9.93 9.43
C SER A 137 -8.64 -9.63 9.13
N ALA A 138 -8.35 -8.36 8.82
CA ALA A 138 -6.98 -7.90 8.58
C ALA A 138 -6.06 -8.12 9.77
N ARG A 139 -6.58 -7.99 11.00
CA ARG A 139 -5.81 -8.26 12.22
C ARG A 139 -5.41 -9.72 12.32
N ASN A 140 -6.33 -10.64 12.02
CA ASN A 140 -6.06 -12.08 12.08
C ASN A 140 -5.08 -12.48 10.98
N ASN A 141 -5.29 -11.99 9.75
CA ASN A 141 -4.38 -12.22 8.63
C ASN A 141 -2.96 -11.75 8.98
N ARG A 142 -2.83 -10.53 9.51
CA ARG A 142 -1.53 -9.99 9.92
C ARG A 142 -0.88 -10.83 11.02
N ALA A 143 -1.63 -11.25 12.04
CA ALA A 143 -1.09 -12.09 13.11
C ALA A 143 -0.53 -13.41 12.58
N THR A 144 -1.24 -14.07 11.66
CA THR A 144 -0.76 -15.34 11.07
C THR A 144 0.44 -15.15 10.14
N LEU A 145 0.51 -14.04 9.39
CA LEU A 145 1.63 -13.78 8.47
C LEU A 145 2.98 -13.62 9.18
N PHE A 146 2.97 -13.12 10.41
CA PHE A 146 4.18 -12.91 11.22
C PHE A 146 4.35 -13.97 12.32
N GLN A 147 3.50 -15.00 12.33
CA GLN A 147 3.71 -16.16 13.18
C GLN A 147 4.89 -16.98 12.64
N ILE A 148 5.73 -17.47 13.54
CA ILE A 148 6.88 -18.30 13.18
C ILE A 148 6.40 -19.75 13.03
N PHE A 149 6.70 -20.35 11.88
CA PHE A 149 6.52 -21.77 11.59
C PHE A 149 7.86 -22.31 11.06
N ASP A 150 8.40 -23.36 11.69
CA ASP A 150 9.66 -23.99 11.26
C ASP A 150 10.79 -22.95 10.99
N ASP A 151 10.99 -22.04 11.95
CA ASP A 151 11.97 -20.93 11.92
C ASP A 151 11.78 -19.87 10.83
N ARG A 152 10.67 -19.87 10.10
CA ARG A 152 10.34 -18.85 9.09
C ARG A 152 8.96 -18.27 9.31
N THR A 153 8.74 -17.06 8.80
CA THR A 153 7.39 -16.49 8.77
C THR A 153 6.77 -16.70 7.38
N PRO A 154 5.44 -16.88 7.27
CA PRO A 154 4.76 -16.91 5.99
C PRO A 154 5.02 -15.63 5.18
N PHE A 155 5.21 -14.49 5.85
CA PHE A 155 5.62 -13.25 5.21
C PHE A 155 6.95 -13.39 4.45
N ASP A 156 7.96 -14.00 5.07
CA ASP A 156 9.27 -14.22 4.45
C ASP A 156 9.15 -15.15 3.23
N LEU A 157 8.37 -16.25 3.35
CA LEU A 157 8.12 -17.17 2.25
C LEU A 157 7.47 -16.49 1.03
N ILE A 158 6.49 -15.60 1.27
CA ILE A 158 5.85 -14.84 0.18
C ILE A 158 6.84 -13.85 -0.44
N SER A 159 7.72 -13.23 0.36
CA SER A 159 8.77 -12.32 -0.13
C SER A 159 9.85 -13.02 -0.97
N GLU A 160 9.98 -14.34 -0.79
CA GLU A 160 10.82 -15.24 -1.58
C GLU A 160 10.07 -15.84 -2.78
N GLU A 161 8.82 -15.43 -3.04
CA GLU A 161 7.92 -15.97 -4.06
C GLU A 161 7.57 -17.47 -3.88
N ASN A 162 7.78 -18.03 -2.67
CA ASN A 162 7.41 -19.41 -2.33
C ASN A 162 5.95 -19.49 -1.84
N PHE A 163 5.01 -19.24 -2.75
CA PHE A 163 3.59 -19.23 -2.44
C PHE A 163 3.07 -20.60 -2.01
N THR A 164 3.53 -21.69 -2.63
CA THR A 164 3.06 -23.04 -2.33
C THR A 164 3.27 -23.42 -0.87
N GLU A 165 4.45 -23.11 -0.33
CA GLU A 165 4.76 -23.40 1.07
C GLU A 165 4.01 -22.48 2.03
N ALA A 166 3.90 -21.19 1.70
CA ALA A 166 3.09 -20.26 2.47
C ALA A 166 1.61 -20.69 2.52
N GLU A 167 1.07 -21.22 1.42
CA GLU A 167 -0.28 -21.77 1.34
C GLU A 167 -0.42 -23.04 2.19
N ARG A 168 0.58 -23.92 2.22
CA ARG A 168 0.60 -25.12 3.07
C ARG A 168 0.52 -24.76 4.55
N LEU A 169 1.26 -23.73 4.98
CA LEU A 169 1.30 -23.29 6.38
C LEU A 169 0.02 -22.55 6.79
N LEU A 170 -0.50 -21.65 5.93
CA LEU A 170 -1.69 -20.87 6.26
C LEU A 170 -2.98 -21.67 6.05
N GLY A 171 -2.99 -22.66 5.15
CA GLY A 171 -4.19 -23.34 4.70
C GLY A 171 -5.16 -22.40 3.96
N GLN A 172 -6.38 -22.89 3.73
CA GLN A 172 -7.43 -22.12 3.09
C GLN A 172 -8.10 -21.16 4.08
N GLY A 173 -8.28 -19.90 3.66
CA GLY A 173 -9.00 -18.90 4.45
C GLY A 173 -10.52 -19.10 4.40
N THR A 174 -11.23 -18.70 5.46
CA THR A 174 -12.71 -18.71 5.49
C THR A 174 -13.32 -17.63 4.57
N GLY A 175 -12.50 -16.70 4.10
CA GLY A 175 -12.92 -15.52 3.35
C GLY A 175 -13.56 -14.45 4.23
N ARG A 176 -13.58 -13.20 3.75
CA ARG A 176 -14.41 -12.16 4.32
C ARG A 176 -15.84 -12.34 3.85
N LYS A 177 -16.77 -12.54 4.80
CA LYS A 177 -18.21 -12.38 4.51
C LYS A 177 -18.42 -10.93 4.11
N VAL A 178 -18.75 -10.69 2.84
CA VAL A 178 -19.28 -9.40 2.41
C VAL A 178 -20.66 -9.33 3.04
N LEU A 179 -20.76 -8.67 4.19
CA LEU A 179 -22.06 -8.28 4.69
C LEU A 179 -22.65 -7.34 3.64
N PRO A 180 -23.86 -7.62 3.12
CA PRO A 180 -24.52 -6.64 2.28
C PRO A 180 -24.57 -5.32 3.08
N PRO A 181 -24.40 -4.16 2.42
CA PRO A 181 -24.55 -2.89 3.11
C PRO A 181 -25.86 -2.95 3.88
N SER A 182 -25.82 -2.73 5.19
CA SER A 182 -27.05 -2.74 5.98
C SER A 182 -27.97 -1.71 5.32
N MET A 183 -29.07 -2.17 4.76
CA MET A 183 -30.05 -1.26 4.17
C MET A 183 -30.54 -0.38 5.31
N ILE A 184 -29.98 0.82 5.40
CA ILE A 184 -30.45 1.87 6.30
C ILE A 184 -31.90 2.09 5.92
N ASP A 185 -32.79 1.91 6.88
CA ASP A 185 -34.21 2.09 6.64
C ASP A 185 -34.48 3.50 6.09
N ARG A 186 -35.49 3.64 5.23
CA ARG A 186 -35.81 4.90 4.57
C ARG A 186 -36.08 6.01 5.59
N SER A 187 -36.65 5.67 6.75
CA SER A 187 -36.88 6.61 7.86
C SER A 187 -35.57 7.13 8.48
N GLU A 188 -34.58 6.27 8.73
CA GLU A 188 -33.25 6.67 9.22
C GLU A 188 -32.50 7.54 8.21
N LYS A 189 -32.67 7.27 6.91
CA LYS A 189 -32.07 8.07 5.85
C LYS A 189 -32.63 9.49 5.82
N ILE A 190 -33.92 9.65 6.13
CA ILE A 190 -34.57 10.97 6.26
C ILE A 190 -34.07 11.70 7.51
N LEU A 191 -33.89 11.01 8.64
CA LEU A 191 -33.32 11.61 9.85
C LEU A 191 -31.88 12.11 9.66
N ARG A 192 -31.10 11.42 8.80
CA ARG A 192 -29.71 11.79 8.48
C ARG A 192 -29.59 12.71 7.27
N SER A 193 -30.68 12.97 6.54
CA SER A 193 -30.64 13.91 5.42
C SER A 193 -30.47 15.33 5.96
N PRO A 194 -29.61 16.16 5.32
CA PRO A 194 -29.50 17.56 5.70
C PRO A 194 -30.87 18.23 5.59
N LEU A 195 -31.08 19.28 6.40
CA LEU A 195 -32.31 20.05 6.32
C LEU A 195 -32.49 20.58 4.89
N PRO A 196 -33.74 20.63 4.40
CA PRO A 196 -34.03 21.14 3.07
C PRO A 196 -33.61 22.61 2.97
N PRO A 197 -33.13 23.06 1.80
CA PRO A 197 -32.51 24.38 1.65
C PRO A 197 -33.45 25.52 2.01
N GLU A 198 -34.77 25.37 1.86
CA GLU A 198 -35.78 26.35 2.25
C GLU A 198 -35.76 26.63 3.76
N GLN A 199 -35.37 25.65 4.58
CA GLN A 199 -35.18 25.82 6.03
C GLN A 199 -33.78 26.35 6.40
N LEU A 200 -32.85 26.37 5.44
CA LEU A 200 -31.50 26.91 5.63
C LEU A 200 -31.37 28.37 5.20
N VAL A 201 -32.37 28.94 4.49
CA VAL A 201 -32.34 30.34 4.03
C VAL A 201 -32.31 31.33 5.20
N ASP A 202 -32.99 31.01 6.29
CA ASP A 202 -33.02 31.82 7.53
C ASP A 202 -31.90 31.46 8.51
N ALA A 203 -31.10 30.42 8.21
CA ALA A 203 -29.90 30.10 8.98
C ALA A 203 -28.82 31.13 8.67
N MET A 204 -28.97 32.32 9.27
CA MET A 204 -27.97 33.38 9.25
C MET A 204 -26.63 32.74 9.63
N ASN A 205 -25.62 32.87 8.77
CA ASN A 205 -24.29 32.27 8.96
C ASN A 205 -23.78 32.63 10.35
N ASP A 206 -24.01 31.75 11.33
CA ASP A 206 -23.61 32.01 12.69
C ASP A 206 -22.09 32.14 12.66
N ARG A 207 -21.60 33.25 13.21
CA ARG A 207 -20.19 33.59 13.12
C ARG A 207 -19.47 32.52 13.90
N ILE A 208 -18.84 31.56 13.21
CA ILE A 208 -18.13 30.42 13.78
C ILE A 208 -17.46 30.88 15.06
N HIS A 209 -17.99 30.43 16.21
CA HIS A 209 -17.43 30.77 17.51
C HIS A 209 -16.03 30.19 17.58
N ARG A 210 -15.05 30.98 17.12
CA ARG A 210 -13.65 30.78 17.42
C ARG A 210 -13.56 31.08 18.91
N SER A 211 -13.71 30.06 19.74
CA SER A 211 -13.28 30.19 21.11
C SER A 211 -11.83 30.66 21.03
N SER A 212 -11.57 31.87 21.48
CA SER A 212 -10.22 32.40 21.67
C SER A 212 -9.59 31.69 22.87
N GLY A 213 -9.73 30.36 22.92
CA GLY A 213 -9.03 29.51 23.84
C GLY A 213 -7.56 29.76 23.60
N LYS A 214 -6.91 30.37 24.61
CA LYS A 214 -5.47 30.63 24.65
C LYS A 214 -4.76 29.43 24.07
N GLY A 215 -4.23 29.58 22.85
CA GLY A 215 -3.48 28.52 22.19
C GLY A 215 -2.42 28.04 23.17
N ARG A 216 -2.45 26.75 23.52
CA ARG A 216 -1.38 26.15 24.30
C ARG A 216 -0.11 26.30 23.48
N ALA A 217 0.77 27.23 23.88
CA ALA A 217 2.09 27.37 23.31
C ALA A 217 2.82 26.04 23.51
N VAL A 218 3.02 25.31 22.42
CA VAL A 218 3.81 24.09 22.42
C VAL A 218 5.26 24.52 22.63
N ARG A 219 5.80 24.30 23.83
CA ARG A 219 7.23 24.44 24.10
C ARG A 219 7.94 23.23 23.51
N THR A 220 8.67 23.44 22.41
CA THR A 220 9.64 22.47 21.91
C THR A 220 10.94 22.63 22.71
N THR A 221 11.29 21.63 23.51
CA THR A 221 12.61 21.54 24.14
C THR A 221 13.59 20.91 23.15
N ARG A 222 14.56 21.71 22.67
CA ARG A 222 15.68 21.23 21.87
C ARG A 222 16.70 20.55 22.79
N THR A 223 16.76 19.23 22.77
CA THR A 223 17.82 18.47 23.43
C THR A 223 19.11 18.63 22.63
N LYS A 224 20.14 19.19 23.27
CA LYS A 224 21.51 19.25 22.73
C LYS A 224 22.13 17.88 22.94
N GLN A 225 22.32 17.15 21.85
CA GLN A 225 23.02 15.88 21.83
C GLN A 225 24.50 16.16 22.15
N SER A 226 24.95 15.78 23.34
CA SER A 226 26.37 15.78 23.69
C SER A 226 27.03 14.60 23.00
N GLU A 227 28.00 14.88 22.13
CA GLU A 227 28.98 13.91 21.66
C GLU A 227 29.66 13.28 22.88
N ILE A 228 29.66 11.95 22.91
CA ILE A 228 30.49 11.15 23.80
C ILE A 228 31.67 10.72 22.93
N GLU A 229 32.85 11.22 23.30
CA GLU A 229 34.17 10.70 22.87
C GLU A 229 34.36 9.23 23.29
#